data_AF-A0A9W7YQN2-F1
#
_entry.id   AF-A0A9W7YQN2-F1
#
_cell.length_a   1.000
_cell.length_b   1.000
_cell.length_c   1.000
_cell.angle_alpha   90.00
_cell.angle_beta   90.00
_cell.angle_gamma   90.00
#
_symmetry.space_group_name_H-M   'P 1'
#
loop_
_entity.id
_entity.type
_entity.pdbx_description
1 polymer ?
#
loop_
_entity_poly.entity_id
_entity_poly.type
_entity_poly.pdbx_seq_one_letter_code
_entity_poly.pdbx_strand_id
1 'polypeptide(L)'
;MARRIRARKQVIAQEARVNNVNRATLTIKQKALSSSSTSGDFVDHLKNLGLNATDAQSTAERITRKRVRSESRHPDVELAKRSGSLAARATTVIRDRSQMGVTTAHQLASANKKKAIALRDMYAQGKAGEADRKILTKKPRHLFTGKRSNGTNDRR
;
A
#
# COMPACT_ATOMS: atom_id res chain seq x y z
N MET A 1 -29.32 43.21 -9.73
CA MET A 1 -28.05 42.99 -10.48
C MET A 1 -26.80 43.16 -9.62
N ALA A 2 -26.59 44.31 -8.97
CA ALA A 2 -25.37 44.60 -8.18
C ALA A 2 -25.05 43.57 -7.07
N ARG A 3 -26.05 43.06 -6.34
CA ARG A 3 -25.87 42.04 -5.30
C ARG A 3 -25.27 40.73 -5.86
N ARG A 4 -25.73 40.29 -7.04
CA ARG A 4 -25.24 39.09 -7.73
C ARG A 4 -23.78 39.24 -8.16
N ILE A 5 -23.40 40.42 -8.64
CA ILE A 5 -22.01 40.73 -9.02
C ILE A 5 -21.09 40.68 -7.78
N ARG A 6 -21.51 41.30 -6.66
CA ARG A 6 -20.73 41.27 -5.41
C ARG A 6 -20.56 39.85 -4.87
N ALA A 7 -21.64 39.06 -4.86
CA ALA A 7 -21.60 37.66 -4.44
C ALA A 7 -20.65 36.82 -5.33
N ARG A 8 -20.73 36.97 -6.66
CA ARG A 8 -19.84 36.22 -7.58
C ARG A 8 -18.37 36.65 -7.41
N LYS A 9 -18.10 37.93 -7.20
CA LYS A 9 -16.74 38.43 -6.91
C LYS A 9 -16.19 37.85 -5.62
N GLN A 10 -17.01 37.71 -4.57
CA GLN A 10 -16.59 37.08 -3.31
C GLN A 10 -16.23 35.61 -3.51
N VAL A 11 -17.05 34.85 -4.25
CA VAL A 11 -16.77 33.44 -4.56
C VAL A 11 -15.45 33.29 -5.34
N ILE A 12 -15.23 34.11 -6.37
CA ILE A 12 -13.97 34.10 -7.15
C ILE A 12 -12.76 34.40 -6.24
N ALA A 13 -12.89 35.36 -5.32
CA ALA A 13 -11.81 35.69 -4.38
C ALA A 13 -11.52 34.54 -3.40
N GLN A 14 -12.56 33.83 -2.94
CA GLN A 14 -12.40 32.64 -2.08
C GLN A 14 -11.74 31.49 -2.84
N GLU A 15 -12.19 31.18 -4.07
CA GLU A 15 -11.59 30.17 -4.94
C GLU A 15 -10.09 30.47 -5.19
N ALA A 16 -9.75 31.73 -5.46
CA ALA A 16 -8.36 32.15 -5.65
C ALA A 16 -7.49 31.92 -4.40
N ARG A 17 -8.03 32.19 -3.20
CA ARG A 17 -7.33 31.93 -1.93
C ARG A 17 -7.11 30.44 -1.69
N VAL A 18 -8.10 29.60 -1.98
CA VAL A 18 -7.98 28.13 -1.85
C VAL A 18 -6.95 27.57 -2.81
N ASN A 19 -6.91 28.09 -4.04
CA ASN A 19 -5.96 27.66 -5.06
C ASN A 19 -4.52 28.17 -4.83
N ASN A 20 -4.35 29.20 -3.99
CA ASN A 20 -3.03 29.73 -3.63
C ASN A 20 -2.42 28.93 -2.49
N VAL A 21 -1.51 28.02 -2.83
CA VAL A 21 -0.81 27.13 -1.90
C VAL A 21 0.66 27.52 -1.80
N ASN A 22 1.30 27.29 -0.65
CA ASN A 22 2.72 27.55 -0.41
C ASN A 22 3.63 26.50 -1.10
N ARG A 23 3.40 26.25 -2.38
CA ARG A 23 4.22 25.39 -3.25
C ARG A 23 4.07 25.84 -4.70
N ALA A 24 5.05 25.51 -5.54
CA ALA A 24 4.98 25.80 -6.96
C ALA A 24 3.70 25.20 -7.59
N THR A 25 2.93 26.03 -8.28
CA THR A 25 1.72 25.59 -8.97
C THR A 25 2.10 24.87 -10.27
N LEU A 26 1.47 23.72 -10.53
CA LEU A 26 1.66 23.01 -11.79
C LEU A 26 1.30 23.87 -12.99
N THR A 27 2.09 23.78 -14.05
CA THR A 27 1.79 24.47 -15.31
C THR A 27 0.51 23.92 -15.93
N ILE A 28 -0.21 24.75 -16.69
CA ILE A 28 -1.48 24.38 -17.33
C ILE A 28 -1.32 23.13 -18.20
N LYS A 29 -0.20 23.00 -18.92
CA LYS A 29 0.12 21.84 -19.76
C LYS A 29 0.23 20.55 -18.94
N GLN A 30 0.87 20.60 -17.77
CA GLN A 30 0.99 19.45 -16.88
C GLN A 30 -0.35 19.08 -16.25
N LYS A 31 -1.17 20.07 -15.87
CA LYS A 31 -2.51 19.83 -15.33
C LYS A 31 -3.45 19.15 -16.32
N ALA A 32 -3.36 19.51 -17.61
CA ALA A 32 -4.15 18.89 -18.67
C ALA A 32 -3.78 17.40 -18.89
N LEU A 33 -2.53 17.01 -18.61
CA LEU A 33 -2.09 15.61 -18.65
C LEU A 33 -2.54 14.83 -17.41
N SER A 34 -2.61 15.48 -16.25
CA SER A 34 -2.92 14.86 -14.96
C SER A 34 -4.43 14.82 -14.68
N SER A 35 -5.23 14.23 -15.57
CA SER A 35 -6.64 13.78 -15.40
C SER A 35 -7.66 14.64 -14.61
N SER A 36 -7.32 15.86 -14.20
CA SER A 36 -8.04 16.68 -13.22
C SER A 36 -8.91 17.75 -13.88
N SER A 37 -8.67 18.03 -15.16
CA SER A 37 -9.58 18.79 -16.02
C SER A 37 -10.07 17.83 -17.10
N THR A 38 -11.27 17.28 -16.91
CA THR A 38 -11.86 16.40 -17.92
C THR A 38 -12.39 17.26 -19.07
N SER A 39 -12.41 16.71 -20.28
CA SER A 39 -13.04 17.37 -21.43
C SER A 39 -14.51 17.76 -21.18
N GLY A 40 -15.20 17.09 -20.24
CA GLY A 40 -16.54 17.44 -19.76
C GLY A 40 -16.59 18.74 -18.97
N ASP A 41 -15.69 18.96 -18.02
CA ASP A 41 -15.65 20.19 -17.20
C ASP A 41 -15.46 21.44 -18.06
N PHE A 42 -14.69 21.30 -19.16
CA PHE A 42 -14.49 22.35 -20.14
C PHE A 42 -15.77 22.67 -20.92
N VAL A 43 -16.53 21.65 -21.33
CA VAL A 43 -17.82 21.81 -22.01
C VAL A 43 -18.84 22.49 -21.11
N ASP A 44 -18.90 22.10 -19.83
CA ASP A 44 -19.82 22.69 -18.85
C ASP A 44 -19.46 24.15 -18.55
N HIS A 45 -18.15 24.46 -18.50
CA HIS A 45 -17.70 25.85 -18.39
C HIS A 45 -18.16 26.69 -19.60
N LEU A 46 -18.01 26.20 -20.83
CA LEU A 46 -18.47 26.91 -22.03
C LEU A 46 -19.99 27.14 -22.04
N LYS A 47 -20.78 26.13 -21.64
CA LYS A 47 -22.24 26.24 -21.50
C LYS A 47 -22.62 27.29 -20.46
N ASN A 48 -21.92 27.34 -19.32
CA ASN A 48 -22.14 28.33 -18.28
C ASN A 48 -21.79 29.76 -18.71
N LEU A 49 -20.87 29.93 -19.66
CA LEU A 49 -20.59 31.22 -20.31
C LEU A 49 -21.61 31.60 -21.39
N GLY A 50 -22.52 30.68 -21.76
CA GLY A 50 -23.49 30.89 -22.84
C GLY A 50 -22.89 30.73 -24.24
N LEU A 51 -21.75 30.05 -24.37
CA LEU A 51 -21.07 29.80 -25.64
C LEU A 51 -21.53 28.47 -26.25
N ASN A 52 -21.55 28.40 -27.58
CA ASN A 52 -21.85 27.16 -28.30
C ASN A 52 -20.76 26.11 -28.03
N ALA A 53 -21.11 25.04 -27.32
CA ALA A 53 -20.18 24.00 -26.89
C ALA A 53 -20.26 22.71 -27.74
N THR A 54 -20.95 22.74 -28.89
CA THR A 54 -21.22 21.56 -29.74
C THR A 54 -19.94 20.88 -30.23
N ASP A 55 -18.97 21.67 -30.67
CA ASP A 55 -17.71 21.16 -31.24
C ASP A 55 -16.76 20.64 -30.16
N ALA A 56 -16.77 21.29 -28.99
CA ALA A 56 -16.05 20.84 -27.81
C ALA A 56 -16.63 19.51 -27.29
N GLN A 57 -17.95 19.37 -27.30
CA GLN A 57 -18.65 18.17 -26.86
C GLN A 57 -18.36 16.97 -27.79
N SER A 58 -18.46 17.16 -29.11
CA SER A 58 -18.14 16.08 -30.07
C SER A 58 -16.69 15.63 -29.98
N THR A 59 -15.77 16.56 -29.72
CA THR A 59 -14.35 16.26 -29.48
C THR A 59 -14.14 15.49 -28.18
N ALA A 60 -14.82 15.88 -27.10
CA ALA A 60 -14.77 15.21 -25.81
C ALA A 60 -15.22 13.75 -25.91
N GLU A 61 -16.35 13.50 -26.58
CA GLU A 61 -16.91 12.17 -26.79
C GLU A 61 -16.01 11.28 -27.66
N ARG A 62 -15.30 11.87 -28.63
CA ARG A 62 -14.35 11.14 -29.49
C ARG A 62 -13.12 10.69 -28.71
N ILE A 63 -12.59 11.51 -27.81
CA ILE A 63 -11.38 11.22 -27.03
C ILE A 63 -11.63 10.12 -25.97
N THR A 64 -12.80 10.13 -25.34
CA THR A 64 -13.15 9.16 -24.29
C THR A 64 -13.55 7.79 -24.84
N ARG A 65 -14.01 7.72 -26.10
CA ARG A 65 -14.41 6.49 -26.77
C ARG A 65 -13.20 5.64 -27.15
N LYS A 66 -12.71 4.82 -26.22
CA LYS A 66 -11.68 3.80 -26.49
C LYS A 66 -12.30 2.60 -27.22
N ARG A 67 -11.58 2.07 -28.21
CA ARG A 67 -11.93 0.76 -28.82
C ARG A 67 -11.68 -0.34 -27.80
N VAL A 68 -12.65 -1.24 -27.61
CA VAL A 68 -12.50 -2.43 -26.76
C VAL A 68 -11.40 -3.32 -27.38
N ARG A 69 -10.33 -3.56 -26.62
CA ARG A 69 -9.27 -4.51 -26.99
C ARG A 69 -9.67 -5.91 -26.53
N SER A 70 -9.14 -6.96 -27.15
CA SER A 70 -9.40 -8.36 -26.77
C SER A 70 -9.16 -8.61 -25.28
N GLU A 71 -8.11 -8.03 -24.71
CA GLU A 71 -7.77 -8.13 -23.28
C GLU A 71 -8.82 -7.49 -22.34
N SER A 72 -9.55 -6.48 -22.81
CA SER A 72 -10.57 -5.78 -22.01
C SER A 72 -11.95 -6.44 -22.04
N ARG A 73 -12.13 -7.53 -22.82
CA ARG A 73 -13.41 -8.26 -22.89
C ARG A 73 -13.67 -9.12 -21.66
N HIS A 74 -12.61 -9.64 -21.04
CA HIS A 74 -12.67 -10.42 -19.80
C HIS A 74 -11.53 -10.01 -18.87
N PRO A 75 -11.66 -8.87 -18.16
CA PRO A 75 -10.60 -8.37 -17.29
C PRO A 75 -10.24 -9.38 -16.19
N ASP A 76 -11.21 -10.14 -15.68
CA ASP A 76 -11.00 -11.14 -14.64
C ASP A 76 -10.16 -12.33 -15.13
N VAL A 77 -10.36 -12.75 -16.38
CA VAL A 77 -9.61 -13.85 -17.01
C VAL A 77 -8.18 -13.42 -17.32
N GLU A 78 -7.98 -12.20 -17.81
CA GLU A 78 -6.65 -11.65 -18.04
C GLU A 78 -5.91 -11.34 -16.75
N LEU A 79 -6.61 -10.87 -15.72
CA LEU A 79 -6.04 -10.68 -14.39
C LEU A 79 -5.62 -12.02 -13.78
N ALA A 80 -6.43 -13.08 -13.90
CA ALA A 80 -6.06 -14.43 -13.45
C ALA A 80 -4.80 -14.97 -14.16
N LYS A 81 -4.69 -14.78 -15.48
CA LYS A 81 -3.48 -15.14 -16.25
C LYS A 81 -2.24 -14.33 -15.83
N ARG A 82 -2.42 -13.05 -15.50
CA ARG A 82 -1.35 -12.18 -14.98
C ARG A 82 -0.98 -12.50 -13.54
N SER A 83 -1.94 -12.84 -12.70
CA SER A 83 -1.72 -13.26 -11.30
C SER A 83 -0.93 -14.56 -11.21
N GLY A 84 -1.13 -15.49 -12.15
CA GLY A 84 -0.28 -16.69 -12.27
C GLY A 84 1.16 -16.40 -12.75
N SER A 85 1.40 -15.26 -13.42
CA SER A 85 2.69 -14.89 -14.01
C SER A 85 3.41 -13.73 -13.31
N LEU A 86 2.79 -13.06 -12.33
CA LEU A 86 3.45 -12.07 -11.46
C LEU A 86 4.48 -12.73 -10.51
N ALA A 87 4.46 -14.06 -10.37
CA ALA A 87 5.56 -14.81 -9.77
C ALA A 87 6.80 -14.94 -10.68
N ALA A 88 6.68 -14.66 -11.99
CA ALA A 88 7.70 -14.99 -13.00
C ALA A 88 8.52 -13.79 -13.52
N ARG A 89 8.31 -12.57 -13.00
CA ARG A 89 9.10 -11.37 -13.37
C ARG A 89 10.09 -10.88 -12.32
N ALA A 90 10.48 -11.75 -11.39
CA ALA A 90 11.73 -11.61 -10.65
C ALA A 90 12.78 -12.52 -11.31
N THR A 91 13.51 -11.93 -12.25
CA THR A 91 14.61 -12.53 -13.00
C THR A 91 15.83 -12.76 -12.10
N THR A 92 15.74 -13.73 -11.21
CA THR A 92 16.80 -14.64 -10.77
C THR A 92 16.08 -15.77 -10.06
N VAL A 93 16.38 -17.01 -10.41
CA VAL A 93 15.84 -18.21 -9.77
C VAL A 93 16.35 -18.25 -8.32
N ILE A 94 15.74 -17.46 -7.42
CA ILE A 94 15.85 -17.67 -5.98
C ILE A 94 15.02 -18.92 -5.74
N ARG A 95 15.68 -20.08 -5.89
CA ARG A 95 15.10 -21.35 -5.49
C ARG A 95 14.87 -21.23 -4.00
N ASP A 96 13.61 -21.21 -3.58
CA ASP A 96 13.27 -21.24 -2.17
C ASP A 96 13.90 -22.50 -1.56
N ARG A 97 14.94 -22.30 -0.74
CA ARG A 97 15.68 -23.38 -0.07
C ARG A 97 14.78 -24.28 0.78
N SER A 98 13.61 -23.80 1.20
CA SER A 98 12.65 -24.60 1.96
C SER A 98 11.84 -25.57 1.09
N GLN A 99 11.78 -25.33 -0.21
CA GLN A 99 11.10 -26.16 -1.21
C GLN A 99 12.08 -26.97 -2.05
N MET A 100 13.36 -26.60 -2.05
CA MET A 100 14.43 -27.37 -2.69
C MET A 100 14.51 -28.76 -2.07
N GLY A 101 14.24 -29.79 -2.90
CA GLY A 101 14.24 -31.20 -2.48
C GLY A 101 12.84 -31.79 -2.26
N VAL A 102 11.78 -30.98 -2.34
CA VAL A 102 10.40 -31.44 -2.30
C VAL A 102 9.80 -31.36 -3.70
N THR A 103 9.31 -32.47 -4.23
CA THR A 103 8.89 -32.54 -5.64
C THR A 103 7.40 -32.26 -5.82
N THR A 104 6.57 -32.58 -4.82
CA THR A 104 5.11 -32.45 -4.90
C THR A 104 4.56 -31.51 -3.83
N ALA A 105 3.48 -30.81 -4.15
CA ALA A 105 2.80 -29.92 -3.19
C ALA A 105 2.32 -30.67 -1.93
N HIS A 106 1.93 -31.94 -2.06
CA HIS A 106 1.53 -32.77 -0.94
C HIS A 106 2.68 -33.02 0.04
N GLN A 107 3.88 -33.33 -0.48
CA GLN A 107 5.07 -33.49 0.37
C GLN A 107 5.43 -32.18 1.08
N LEU A 108 5.26 -31.03 0.42
CA LEU A 108 5.52 -29.72 1.03
C LEU A 108 4.56 -29.44 2.18
N ALA A 109 3.27 -29.73 1.99
CA ALA A 109 2.26 -29.61 3.03
C ALA A 109 2.56 -30.52 4.24
N SER A 110 2.98 -31.76 3.98
CA SER A 110 3.40 -32.71 5.01
C SER A 110 4.64 -32.21 5.78
N ALA A 111 5.65 -31.69 5.08
CA ALA A 111 6.85 -31.12 5.69
C ALA A 111 6.53 -29.92 6.59
N ASN A 112 5.67 -29.00 6.12
CA ASN A 112 5.21 -27.86 6.90
C ASN A 112 4.44 -28.28 8.16
N LYS A 113 3.60 -29.32 8.06
CA LYS A 113 2.90 -29.89 9.22
C LYS A 113 3.88 -30.47 10.24
N LYS A 114 4.89 -31.22 9.79
CA LYS A 114 5.94 -31.77 10.67
C LYS A 114 6.76 -30.66 11.35
N LYS A 115 7.11 -29.61 10.61
CA LYS A 115 7.77 -28.41 11.16
C LYS A 115 6.96 -27.77 12.29
N ALA A 116 5.65 -27.56 12.07
CA ALA A 116 4.78 -26.98 13.08
C ALA A 116 4.67 -27.86 14.35
N ILE A 117 4.63 -29.18 14.18
CA ILE A 117 4.62 -30.12 15.31
C ILE A 117 5.93 -30.06 16.10
N ALA A 118 7.08 -30.04 15.43
CA ALA A 118 8.39 -30.00 16.08
C ALA A 118 8.62 -28.73 16.93
N LEU A 119 7.99 -27.61 16.56
CA LEU A 119 8.14 -26.34 17.30
C LEU A 119 7.23 -26.26 18.55
N ARG A 120 6.30 -27.20 18.77
CA ARG A 120 5.32 -27.12 19.87
C ARG A 120 5.98 -27.10 21.24
N ASP A 121 6.99 -27.94 21.47
CA ASP A 121 7.66 -28.03 22.78
C ASP A 121 8.40 -26.75 23.12
N MET A 122 9.05 -26.15 22.12
CA MET A 122 9.74 -24.87 22.25
C MET A 122 8.75 -23.74 22.59
N TYR A 123 7.59 -23.71 21.93
CA TYR A 123 6.54 -22.73 22.22
C TYR A 123 5.89 -22.95 23.57
N ALA A 124 5.72 -24.21 24.00
CA ALA A 124 5.22 -24.54 25.33
C ALA A 124 6.16 -24.02 26.45
N GLN A 125 7.48 -23.99 26.17
CA GLN A 125 8.49 -23.41 27.07
C GLN A 125 8.61 -21.88 26.96
N GLY A 126 7.85 -21.23 26.08
CA GLY A 126 7.89 -19.77 25.89
C GLY A 126 9.18 -19.24 25.27
N LYS A 127 9.89 -20.06 24.50
CA LYS A 127 11.13 -19.65 23.81
C LYS A 127 10.84 -18.72 22.64
N ALA A 128 11.72 -17.74 22.42
CA ALA A 128 11.57 -16.78 21.32
C ALA A 128 11.81 -17.41 19.93
N GLY A 129 12.57 -18.51 19.85
CA GLY A 129 12.87 -19.23 18.62
C GLY A 129 13.90 -20.34 18.84
N GLU A 130 14.25 -21.07 17.78
CA GLU A 130 15.17 -22.22 17.86
C GLU A 130 16.59 -21.86 18.31
N ALA A 131 16.95 -20.58 18.18
CA ALA A 131 18.21 -20.01 18.63
C ALA A 131 18.21 -19.66 20.14
N ASP A 132 17.05 -19.56 20.79
CA ASP A 132 16.94 -19.22 22.21
C ASP A 132 17.22 -20.44 23.10
N ARG A 133 18.51 -20.68 23.32
CA ARG A 133 19.02 -21.78 24.16
C ARG A 133 19.56 -21.30 25.50
N LYS A 134 19.15 -20.11 25.96
CA LYS A 134 19.65 -19.55 27.23
C LYS A 134 19.21 -20.42 28.41
N ILE A 135 20.18 -20.82 29.24
CA ILE A 135 19.95 -21.53 30.49
C ILE A 135 20.04 -20.50 31.63
N LEU A 136 18.94 -20.28 32.33
CA LEU A 136 18.88 -19.36 33.46
C LEU A 136 19.34 -20.05 34.74
N THR A 137 20.01 -19.30 35.61
CA THR A 137 20.43 -19.77 36.94
C THR A 137 19.23 -19.76 37.90
N LYS A 138 18.69 -20.94 38.20
CA LYS A 138 17.53 -21.07 39.11
C LYS A 138 17.83 -20.62 40.54
N LYS A 139 19.04 -20.87 41.03
CA LYS A 139 19.48 -20.53 42.40
C LYS A 139 20.81 -19.77 42.34
N PRO A 140 20.80 -18.45 42.10
CA PRO A 140 22.04 -17.70 41.99
C PRO A 140 22.70 -17.57 43.38
N ARG A 141 24.01 -17.81 43.44
CA ARG A 141 24.80 -17.93 44.67
C ARG A 141 24.54 -16.78 45.67
N HIS A 142 24.67 -15.54 45.20
CA HIS A 142 24.51 -14.32 46.00
C HIS A 142 23.11 -14.12 46.63
N LEU A 143 22.09 -14.94 46.31
CA LEU A 143 20.81 -14.96 47.03
C LEU A 143 20.78 -15.98 48.18
N PHE A 144 21.55 -17.06 48.07
CA PHE A 144 21.41 -18.24 48.94
C PHE A 144 22.66 -18.55 49.77
N THR A 145 23.73 -17.77 49.61
CA THR A 145 24.97 -17.96 50.37
C THR A 145 25.31 -16.74 51.22
N GLY A 146 25.82 -16.99 52.42
CA GLY A 146 26.22 -15.94 53.36
C GLY A 146 25.11 -15.52 54.32
N LYS A 147 25.49 -14.85 55.41
CA LYS A 147 24.58 -14.17 56.36
C LYS A 147 24.92 -12.70 56.38
N ARG A 148 23.93 -11.83 56.58
CA ARG A 148 24.15 -10.38 56.76
C ARG A 148 24.77 -10.15 58.14
N SER A 149 25.89 -9.43 58.20
CA SER A 149 26.51 -8.96 59.44
C SER A 149 26.16 -7.49 59.71
N ASN A 150 26.53 -6.98 60.89
CA ASN A 150 26.43 -5.56 61.19
C ASN A 150 27.44 -4.78 60.32
N GLY A 151 26.95 -3.88 59.46
CA GLY A 151 27.78 -3.09 58.56
C GLY A 151 27.13 -2.87 57.19
N THR A 152 27.95 -2.85 56.14
CA THR A 152 27.52 -2.69 54.75
C THR A 152 26.82 -3.94 54.23
N ASN A 153 25.74 -3.75 53.49
CA ASN A 153 24.96 -4.83 52.90
C ASN A 153 25.21 -4.96 51.39
N ASP A 154 25.15 -6.19 50.87
CA ASP A 154 25.35 -6.50 49.44
C ASP A 154 24.28 -5.90 48.51
N ARG A 155 23.10 -5.57 49.06
CA ARG A 155 21.99 -4.95 48.33
C ARG A 155 21.38 -3.82 49.16
N ARG A 156 20.82 -2.84 48.45
CA ARG A 156 20.17 -1.66 49.01
C ARG A 156 18.89 -2.00 49.74
#